data_AF-A0A976CCB0-F1
#
_entry.id   AF-A0A976CCB0-F1
#
_cell.length_a   1.000
_cell.length_b   1.000
_cell.length_c   1.000
_cell.angle_alpha   90.00
_cell.angle_beta   90.00
_cell.angle_gamma   90.00
#
_symmetry.space_group_name_H-M   'P 1'
#
loop_
_entity.id
_entity.type
_entity.pdbx_description
1 polymer ?
#
loop_
_entity_poly.entity_id
_entity_poly.type
_entity_poly.pdbx_seq_one_letter_code
_entity_poly.pdbx_strand_id
1 'polypeptide(L)'
;YGKEKPIDILMQLLIDEGVANKGHRISILSPNYYSIGVSIKPHKTYRFNAVQDFSTTKPEQSTNTSDIKKSSSKKVNPPKNRKN
;
A
#
# COMPACT_ATOMS: atom_id res chain seq x y z
N TYR A 1 6.75 10.55 -16.66
CA TYR A 1 6.36 11.97 -16.61
C TYR A 1 5.83 12.41 -17.97
N GLY A 2 5.00 13.45 -18.03
CA GLY A 2 4.64 14.10 -19.30
C GLY A 2 3.27 13.80 -19.88
N LYS A 3 2.60 12.73 -19.44
CA LYS A 3 1.23 12.40 -19.88
C LYS A 3 0.21 13.05 -18.95
N GLU A 4 -0.89 13.54 -19.53
CA GLU A 4 -1.98 14.19 -18.79
C GLU A 4 -3.04 13.18 -18.34
N LYS A 5 -3.33 12.18 -19.19
CA LYS A 5 -4.34 11.17 -18.88
C LYS A 5 -3.77 10.10 -17.95
N PRO A 6 -4.47 9.72 -16.85
CA PRO A 6 -4.01 8.69 -15.93
C PRO A 6 -3.73 7.35 -16.62
N ILE A 7 -4.55 6.96 -17.60
CA ILE A 7 -4.37 5.69 -18.32
C ILE A 7 -3.06 5.67 -19.12
N ASP A 8 -2.65 6.79 -19.72
CA ASP A 8 -1.41 6.88 -20.48
C ASP A 8 -0.19 6.77 -19.56
N ILE A 9 -0.28 7.36 -18.36
CA ILE A 9 0.75 7.23 -17.32
C ILE A 9 0.88 5.76 -16.90
N LEU A 10 -0.25 5.11 -16.59
CA LEU A 10 -0.25 3.72 -16.16
C LEU A 10 0.30 2.80 -17.26
N MET A 11 -0.14 2.97 -18.50
CA MET A 11 0.34 2.17 -19.63
C MET A 11 1.83 2.37 -19.87
N GLN A 12 2.34 3.61 -19.80
CA GLN A 12 3.77 3.88 -19.92
C GLN A 12 4.59 3.14 -18.84
N LEU A 13 4.11 3.15 -17.59
CA LEU A 13 4.78 2.49 -16.47
C LEU A 13 4.66 0.95 -16.52
N LEU A 14 3.57 0.42 -17.08
CA LEU A 14 3.39 -1.02 -17.29
C LEU A 14 4.22 -1.55 -18.46
N ILE A 15 4.28 -0.82 -19.58
CA ILE A 15 5.12 -1.16 -20.72
C ILE A 15 6.60 -1.04 -20.34
N ASP A 16 6.95 -0.04 -19.50
CA ASP A 16 8.26 0.12 -18.88
C ASP A 16 9.43 0.00 -19.90
N GLU A 17 9.20 0.50 -21.12
CA GLU A 17 10.13 0.39 -22.24
C GLU A 17 11.43 1.15 -21.96
N GLY A 18 12.57 0.60 -22.36
CA GLY A 18 13.88 1.21 -22.13
C GLY A 18 14.38 1.23 -20.69
N VAL A 19 13.58 0.82 -19.69
CA VAL A 19 14.02 0.70 -18.29
C VAL A 19 14.66 -0.67 -18.08
N ALA A 20 15.93 -0.72 -17.69
CA ALA A 20 16.71 -1.95 -17.58
C ALA A 20 16.08 -2.97 -16.60
N ASN A 21 15.59 -2.50 -15.46
CA ASN A 21 15.16 -3.38 -14.36
C ASN A 21 13.64 -3.60 -14.31
N LYS A 22 12.87 -2.98 -15.21
CA LYS A 22 11.40 -3.04 -15.26
C LYS A 22 10.71 -2.81 -13.89
N GLY A 23 11.32 -1.94 -13.07
CA GLY A 23 10.96 -1.79 -11.67
C GLY A 23 9.53 -1.26 -11.48
N HIS A 24 9.05 -0.41 -12.38
CA HIS A 24 7.69 0.12 -12.29
C HIS A 24 6.67 -0.99 -12.53
N ARG A 25 6.87 -1.79 -13.59
CA ARG A 25 6.01 -2.94 -13.89
C ARG A 25 5.98 -3.92 -12.71
N ILE A 26 7.15 -4.27 -12.18
CA ILE A 26 7.26 -5.24 -11.08
C ILE A 26 6.51 -4.74 -9.85
N SER A 27 6.67 -3.47 -9.46
CA SER A 27 5.95 -2.92 -8.32
C SER A 27 4.44 -2.86 -8.54
N ILE A 28 3.99 -2.42 -9.73
CA ILE A 28 2.55 -2.30 -10.04
C ILE A 28 1.85 -3.67 -10.08
N LEU A 29 2.50 -4.70 -10.61
CA LEU A 29 1.94 -6.05 -10.74
C LEU A 29 2.28 -6.97 -9.56
N SER A 30 2.96 -6.46 -8.53
CA SER A 30 3.36 -7.25 -7.37
C SER A 30 2.14 -7.72 -6.58
N PRO A 31 2.00 -9.02 -6.31
CA PRO A 31 0.92 -9.54 -5.48
C PRO A 31 1.11 -9.24 -3.98
N ASN A 32 2.25 -8.64 -3.60
CA ASN A 32 2.59 -8.37 -2.21
C ASN A 32 1.96 -7.07 -1.67
N TYR A 33 1.43 -6.22 -2.56
CA TYR A 33 0.79 -4.97 -2.19
C TYR A 33 -0.73 -5.13 -2.18
N TYR A 34 -1.39 -4.57 -1.17
CA TYR A 34 -2.84 -4.64 -0.99
C TYR A 34 -3.54 -3.33 -1.29
N SER A 35 -2.82 -2.21 -1.21
CA SER A 35 -3.35 -0.88 -1.50
C SER A 35 -2.27 0.01 -2.08
N ILE A 36 -2.74 1.04 -2.79
CA ILE A 36 -1.89 2.03 -3.45
C ILE A 36 -2.49 3.43 -3.27
N GLY A 37 -1.65 4.39 -2.91
CA GLY A 37 -1.94 5.82 -2.98
C GLY A 37 -1.34 6.41 -4.25
N VAL A 38 -2.11 7.24 -4.98
CA VAL A 38 -1.65 7.87 -6.22
C VAL A 38 -1.89 9.37 -6.17
N SER A 39 -0.86 10.15 -6.56
CA SER A 39 -0.96 11.61 -6.70
C SER A 39 -0.38 12.03 -8.05
N ILE A 40 -1.17 12.77 -8.83
CA ILE A 40 -0.75 13.37 -10.09
C ILE A 40 -0.81 14.89 -9.93
N LYS A 41 0.30 15.58 -10.20
CA LYS A 41 0.42 17.03 -10.08
C LYS A 41 1.15 17.62 -11.30
N PRO A 42 1.01 18.93 -11.55
CA PRO A 42 1.83 19.61 -12.56
C PRO A 42 3.32 19.60 -12.16
N HIS A 43 4.19 19.33 -13.12
CA HIS A 43 5.64 19.43 -12.97
C HIS A 43 6.18 20.59 -13.81
N LYS A 44 7.00 21.47 -13.21
CA LYS A 44 7.49 22.71 -13.83
C LYS A 44 8.10 22.51 -15.23
N THR A 45 8.80 21.40 -15.44
CA THR A 45 9.50 21.11 -16.71
C THR A 45 8.84 19.99 -17.52
N TYR A 46 8.15 19.06 -16.84
CA TYR A 46 7.76 17.77 -17.44
C TYR A 46 6.25 17.60 -17.53
N ARG A 47 5.50 18.70 -17.58
CA ARG A 47 4.04 18.79 -17.63
C ARG A 47 3.36 18.24 -16.38
N PHE A 48 3.47 16.93 -16.13
CA PHE A 48 2.87 16.23 -14.99
C PHE A 48 3.83 15.22 -14.35
N ASN A 49 3.85 15.20 -13.01
CA ASN A 49 4.43 14.15 -12.19
C ASN A 49 3.35 13.25 -11.61
N ALA A 50 3.63 11.95 -11.57
CA ALA A 50 2.80 10.94 -10.93
C ALA A 50 3.63 10.21 -9.89
N VAL A 51 3.11 10.09 -8.67
CA VAL A 51 3.72 9.37 -7.55
C VAL A 51 2.77 8.25 -7.15
N GLN A 52 3.33 7.06 -6.91
CA GLN A 52 2.64 5.87 -6.45
C GLN A 52 3.31 5.39 -5.17
N ASP A 53 2.52 5.15 -4.12
CA ASP A 53 2.98 4.60 -2.85
C ASP A 53 2.19 3.32 -2.53
N PHE A 54 2.90 2.21 -2.31
CA PHE A 54 2.31 0.89 -2.19
C PHE A 54 2.41 0.38 -0.76
N SER A 55 1.32 -0.18 -0.23
CA SER A 55 1.29 -0.74 1.11
C SER A 55 1.10 -2.25 1.10
N THR A 56 1.88 -2.94 1.93
CA THR A 56 1.77 -4.39 2.17
C THR A 56 0.81 -4.73 3.31
N THR A 57 0.20 -3.72 3.95
CA THR A 57 -0.76 -3.93 5.04
C THR A 57 -2.09 -4.40 4.47
N LYS A 58 -2.53 -5.59 4.87
CA LYS A 58 -3.88 -6.08 4.53
C LYS A 58 -4.91 -5.11 5.08
N PRO A 59 -5.91 -4.69 4.29
CA PRO A 59 -7.03 -3.95 4.84
C PRO A 59 -7.70 -4.80 5.91
N GLU A 60 -7.94 -4.21 7.08
CA GLU A 60 -8.62 -4.87 8.18
C GLU A 60 -9.98 -5.35 7.65
N GLN A 61 -10.17 -6.67 7.61
CA GLN A 61 -11.47 -7.23 7.27
C GLN A 61 -12.44 -6.68 8.30
N SER A 62 -13.53 -6.05 7.85
CA SER A 62 -14.62 -5.66 8.74
C SER A 62 -15.10 -6.91 9.46
N THR A 63 -14.61 -7.14 10.68
CA THR A 63 -15.14 -8.19 11.52
C THR A 63 -16.58 -7.78 11.77
N ASN A 64 -17.53 -8.63 11.34
CA ASN A 64 -18.91 -8.43 11.73
C ASN A 64 -18.92 -8.39 13.26
N THR A 65 -19.38 -7.28 13.83
CA THR A 65 -19.36 -6.96 15.27
C THR A 65 -20.08 -8.02 16.14
N SER A 66 -20.77 -8.99 15.54
CA SER A 66 -21.39 -10.14 16.21
C SER A 66 -20.41 -11.12 16.87
N ASP A 67 -19.15 -11.20 16.42
CA ASP A 67 -18.21 -12.23 16.91
C ASP A 67 -17.37 -11.79 18.13
N ILE A 68 -17.33 -10.49 18.43
CA ILE A 68 -16.49 -9.91 19.51
C ILE A 68 -16.98 -10.31 20.91
N LYS A 69 -18.26 -10.68 21.08
CA LYS A 69 -18.82 -11.01 22.41
C LYS A 69 -18.34 -12.34 23.00
N LYS A 70 -17.55 -13.17 22.30
CA LYS A 70 -17.17 -14.51 22.80
C LYS A 70 -15.74 -14.65 23.35
N SER A 71 -14.87 -13.64 23.23
CA SER A 71 -13.45 -13.78 23.58
C SER A 71 -12.99 -13.03 24.84
N SER A 72 -13.83 -12.20 25.48
CA SER A 72 -13.45 -11.43 26.67
C SER A 72 -13.70 -12.21 27.98
N SER A 73 -12.91 -13.24 28.24
CA SER A 73 -12.79 -13.84 29.59
C SER A 73 -11.47 -14.58 29.80
N LYS A 74 -10.34 -13.87 29.75
CA LYS A 74 -9.12 -14.28 30.45
C LYS A 74 -8.61 -13.13 31.32
N LYS A 75 -8.94 -13.17 32.62
CA LYS A 75 -8.30 -12.35 33.66
C LYS A 75 -6.82 -12.73 33.73
N VAL A 76 -5.93 -11.78 33.42
CA VAL A 76 -4.49 -11.91 33.70
C VAL A 76 -4.25 -11.31 35.08
N ASN A 77 -3.81 -12.13 36.04
CA ASN A 77 -3.39 -11.68 37.37
C ASN A 77 -1.99 -11.02 37.29
N PRO A 78 -1.69 -10.00 38.12
CA PRO A 78 -0.42 -9.29 38.08
C PRO A 78 0.76 -10.14 38.59
N PRO A 79 1.99 -9.94 38.07
CA PRO A 79 3.16 -10.70 38.49
C PRO A 79 3.61 -10.31 39.91
N LYS A 80 3.84 -11.32 40.77
CA LYS A 80 4.41 -11.13 42.11
C LYS A 80 5.89 -10.75 42.01
N ASN A 81 6.21 -9.62 42.61
CA ASN A 81 7.55 -9.06 42.77
C ASN A 81 8.47 -10.05 43.52
N ARG A 82 9.61 -10.45 42.94
CA ARG A 82 10.63 -11.25 43.62
C ARG A 82 11.84 -10.36 43.89
N LYS A 83 11.91 -9.86 45.12
CA LYS A 83 13.13 -9.29 45.71
C LYS A 83 14.18 -10.41 45.78
N ASN A 84 15.41 -10.11 45.39
CA ASN A 84 16.65 -10.62 45.97
C ASN A 84 17.70 -9.52 45.81
#